data_AF-A0A7C6AMJ7-F1
#
_entry.id   AF-A0A7C6AMJ7-F1
#
_cell.length_a   1.000
_cell.length_b   1.000
_cell.length_c   1.000
_cell.angle_alpha   90.00
_cell.angle_beta   90.00
_cell.angle_gamma   90.00
#
_symmetry.space_group_name_H-M   'P 1'
#
loop_
_entity.id
_entity.type
_entity.pdbx_description
1 polymer ?
#
loop_
_entity_poly.entity_id
_entity_poly.type
_entity_poly.pdbx_seq_one_letter_code
_entity_poly.pdbx_strand_id
1 'polypeptide(L)'
;MASIFDITFSKFINRNLPPDKRFKNIIAYLNCLFSPLQWFQALYLNNYLYGSTAPPYAIGVYQKYDRVIYNKIVYESLINNNTDLPIVATSWMVVQPNFIGIFERLNYNGIILTLTYALNKKFGTIFRQPNSLSDIYIENTPVPPPIFRFGTVEKISSNVSTITSSEYIVNSYSFITQSNFAIYCPVSVYNALDVTGVNNDKIFRTFCDKYIPAGILYKIITY
;
A
#
# COMPACT_ATOMS: atom_id res chain seq x y z
N MET A 1 6.96 -23.58 -7.00
CA MET A 1 6.47 -24.61 -6.06
C MET A 1 4.96 -24.66 -6.20
N ALA A 2 4.37 -25.80 -6.55
CA ALA A 2 2.92 -25.94 -6.62
C ALA A 2 2.36 -25.87 -5.19
N SER A 3 1.60 -24.82 -4.90
CA SER A 3 0.93 -24.64 -3.61
C SER A 3 -0.41 -25.39 -3.62
N ILE A 4 -0.94 -25.75 -2.46
CA ILE A 4 -2.29 -26.35 -2.33
C ILE A 4 -3.39 -25.47 -2.96
N PHE A 5 -3.11 -24.19 -3.17
CA PHE A 5 -4.00 -23.21 -3.77
C PHE A 5 -3.93 -23.12 -5.31
N ASP A 6 -2.97 -23.80 -5.95
CA ASP A 6 -2.78 -23.80 -7.42
C ASP A 6 -3.64 -24.89 -8.08
N ILE A 7 -4.96 -24.72 -7.98
CA ILE A 7 -5.95 -25.61 -8.57
C ILE A 7 -6.49 -24.95 -9.84
N THR A 8 -6.20 -25.56 -10.99
CA THR A 8 -6.88 -25.23 -12.25
C THR A 8 -8.01 -26.22 -12.48
N PHE A 9 -9.27 -25.76 -12.47
CA PHE A 9 -10.45 -26.61 -12.62
C PHE A 9 -10.51 -27.30 -13.98
N SER A 10 -9.97 -26.69 -15.04
CA SER A 10 -9.86 -27.34 -16.36
C SER A 10 -8.96 -28.59 -16.32
N LYS A 11 -7.86 -28.55 -15.56
CA LYS A 11 -6.98 -29.71 -15.33
C LYS A 11 -7.64 -30.72 -14.41
N PHE A 12 -8.37 -30.26 -13.40
CA PHE A 12 -9.12 -31.11 -12.47
C PHE A 12 -10.18 -31.96 -13.21
N ILE A 13 -10.97 -31.34 -14.09
CA ILE A 13 -11.98 -32.04 -14.90
C ILE A 13 -11.33 -33.11 -15.77
N ASN A 14 -10.27 -32.75 -16.50
CA ASN A 14 -9.58 -33.68 -17.38
C ASN A 14 -8.95 -34.85 -16.63
N ARG A 15 -8.48 -34.65 -15.39
CA ARG A 15 -7.85 -35.71 -14.59
C ARG A 15 -8.88 -36.65 -13.95
N ASN A 16 -10.01 -36.12 -13.48
CA ASN A 16 -11.03 -36.91 -12.76
C ASN A 16 -12.04 -37.59 -13.68
N LEU A 17 -12.15 -37.17 -14.94
CA LEU A 17 -12.96 -37.89 -15.91
C LEU A 17 -12.28 -39.21 -16.31
N PRO A 18 -13.01 -40.34 -16.29
CA PRO A 18 -12.49 -41.59 -16.82
C PRO A 18 -12.20 -41.42 -18.33
N PRO A 19 -11.11 -42.01 -18.85
CA PRO A 19 -10.69 -41.83 -20.25
C PRO A 19 -11.81 -42.02 -21.27
N ASP A 20 -12.65 -43.04 -21.07
CA ASP A 20 -13.75 -43.42 -21.98
C ASP A 20 -14.93 -42.42 -22.01
N LYS A 21 -14.95 -41.43 -21.10
CA LYS A 21 -15.99 -40.38 -21.05
C LYS A 21 -15.43 -38.99 -21.36
N ARG A 22 -14.17 -38.86 -21.80
CA ARG A 22 -13.52 -37.59 -22.18
C ARG A 22 -13.90 -37.13 -23.59
N PHE A 23 -15.20 -37.13 -23.89
CA PHE A 23 -15.69 -36.56 -25.13
C PHE A 23 -15.59 -35.03 -25.09
N LYS A 24 -15.28 -34.40 -26.23
CA LYS A 24 -15.12 -32.94 -26.35
C LYS A 24 -16.33 -32.18 -25.78
N ASN A 25 -17.54 -32.67 -26.02
CA ASN A 25 -18.79 -32.03 -25.59
C ASN A 25 -18.96 -32.07 -24.06
N ILE A 26 -18.62 -33.20 -23.43
CA ILE A 26 -18.73 -33.36 -21.97
C ILE A 26 -17.70 -32.48 -21.26
N ILE A 27 -16.48 -32.42 -21.80
CA ILE A 27 -15.43 -31.53 -21.27
C ILE A 27 -15.87 -30.06 -21.38
N ALA A 28 -16.42 -29.64 -22.52
CA ALA A 28 -16.91 -28.28 -22.70
C ALA A 28 -18.06 -27.94 -21.73
N TYR A 29 -19.01 -28.86 -21.54
CA TYR A 29 -20.10 -28.69 -20.59
C TYR A 29 -19.60 -28.54 -19.14
N LEU A 30 -18.69 -29.43 -18.72
CA LEU A 30 -18.11 -29.36 -17.38
C LEU A 30 -17.25 -28.10 -17.21
N ASN A 31 -16.47 -27.70 -18.22
CA ASN A 31 -15.73 -26.44 -18.16
C ASN A 31 -16.66 -25.23 -17.98
N CYS A 32 -17.83 -25.22 -18.63
CA CYS A 32 -18.84 -24.20 -18.42
C CYS A 32 -19.37 -24.23 -16.97
N LEU A 33 -19.71 -25.41 -16.46
CA LEU A 33 -20.22 -25.60 -15.09
C LEU A 33 -19.21 -25.18 -14.01
N PHE A 34 -17.93 -25.48 -14.20
CA PHE A 34 -16.87 -25.14 -13.25
C PHE A 34 -16.24 -23.75 -13.51
N SER A 35 -16.65 -23.04 -14.56
CA SER A 35 -16.13 -21.70 -14.86
C SER A 35 -16.31 -20.69 -13.71
N PRO A 36 -17.44 -20.67 -12.95
CA PRO A 36 -17.57 -19.76 -11.82
C PRO A 36 -16.62 -20.12 -10.66
N LEU A 37 -16.34 -21.41 -10.47
CA LEU A 37 -15.39 -21.88 -9.45
C LEU A 37 -13.95 -21.50 -9.81
N GLN A 38 -13.60 -21.58 -11.10
CA GLN A 38 -12.31 -21.09 -11.59
C GLN A 38 -12.16 -19.58 -11.41
N TRP A 39 -13.23 -18.81 -11.67
CA TRP A 39 -13.24 -17.37 -11.43
C TRP A 39 -13.08 -17.04 -9.93
N PHE A 40 -13.80 -17.74 -9.06
CA PHE A 40 -13.69 -17.58 -7.60
C PHE A 40 -12.28 -17.89 -7.09
N GLN A 41 -11.69 -19.00 -7.54
CA GLN A 41 -10.31 -19.36 -7.20
C GLN A 41 -9.33 -18.27 -7.67
N ALA A 42 -9.47 -17.77 -8.90
CA ALA A 42 -8.58 -16.73 -9.41
C ALA A 42 -8.74 -15.42 -8.62
N LEU A 43 -9.95 -15.10 -8.18
CA LEU A 43 -10.24 -13.89 -7.41
C LEU A 43 -9.67 -13.95 -5.99
N TYR A 44 -9.97 -15.01 -5.23
CA TYR A 44 -9.56 -15.12 -3.83
C TYR A 44 -8.14 -15.68 -3.67
N LEU A 45 -7.82 -16.79 -4.33
CA LEU A 45 -6.57 -17.49 -4.08
C LEU A 45 -5.40 -16.90 -4.86
N ASN A 46 -5.64 -16.28 -6.02
CA ASN A 46 -4.58 -15.59 -6.76
C ASN A 46 -4.56 -14.10 -6.43
N ASN A 47 -5.60 -13.35 -6.82
CA ASN A 47 -5.55 -11.89 -6.75
C ASN A 47 -5.56 -11.35 -5.31
N TYR A 48 -6.38 -11.92 -4.43
CA TYR A 48 -6.49 -11.42 -3.06
C TYR A 48 -5.31 -11.84 -2.17
N LEU A 49 -4.82 -13.08 -2.29
CA LEU A 49 -3.66 -13.56 -1.53
C LEU A 49 -2.34 -12.97 -2.04
N TYR A 50 -2.07 -13.05 -3.35
CA TYR A 50 -0.78 -12.68 -3.95
C TYR A 50 -0.76 -11.26 -4.54
N GLY A 51 -1.92 -10.65 -4.74
CA GLY A 51 -2.06 -9.34 -5.36
C GLY A 51 -2.51 -9.44 -6.81
N SER A 52 -3.06 -8.34 -7.31
CA SER A 52 -3.50 -8.25 -8.69
C SER A 52 -2.34 -7.86 -9.60
N THR A 53 -2.19 -8.58 -10.71
CA THR A 53 -1.26 -8.27 -11.81
C THR A 53 -1.92 -7.48 -12.93
N ALA A 54 -3.14 -6.98 -12.71
CA ALA A 54 -3.86 -6.18 -13.70
C ALA A 54 -3.03 -4.93 -14.08
N PRO A 55 -3.02 -4.54 -15.37
CA PRO A 55 -2.31 -3.34 -15.79
C PRO A 55 -2.96 -2.07 -15.18
N PRO A 56 -2.19 -0.99 -15.01
CA PRO A 56 -2.78 0.31 -14.70
C PRO A 56 -3.74 0.72 -15.83
N TYR A 57 -4.83 1.38 -15.46
CA TYR A 57 -5.77 1.93 -16.45
C TYR A 57 -5.06 2.92 -17.36
N ALA A 58 -5.31 2.78 -18.66
CA ALA A 58 -4.88 3.70 -19.70
C ALA A 58 -6.08 4.02 -20.58
N ILE A 59 -6.05 5.16 -21.26
CA ILE A 59 -7.13 5.54 -22.18
C ILE A 59 -7.11 4.52 -23.34
N GLY A 60 -8.21 3.80 -23.53
CA GLY A 60 -8.30 2.71 -24.50
C GLY A 60 -9.66 2.03 -24.50
N VAL A 61 -9.75 0.93 -25.25
CA VAL A 61 -10.96 0.10 -25.38
C VAL A 61 -10.75 -1.19 -24.61
N TYR A 62 -11.65 -1.46 -23.67
CA TYR A 62 -11.62 -2.67 -22.83
C TYR A 62 -12.76 -3.62 -23.21
N GLN A 63 -12.48 -4.92 -23.17
CA GLN A 63 -13.50 -5.95 -23.36
C GLN A 63 -14.12 -6.35 -22.03
N LYS A 64 -15.28 -7.01 -22.10
CA LYS A 64 -15.94 -7.53 -20.91
C LYS A 64 -15.01 -8.50 -20.19
N TYR A 65 -14.96 -8.38 -18.86
CA TYR A 65 -14.08 -9.11 -17.94
C TYR A 65 -12.61 -8.68 -17.96
N ASP A 66 -12.22 -7.68 -18.75
CA ASP A 66 -10.89 -7.08 -18.62
C ASP A 66 -10.75 -6.38 -17.28
N ARG A 67 -9.54 -6.47 -16.70
CA ARG A 67 -9.23 -5.92 -15.38
C ARG A 67 -8.20 -4.83 -15.48
N VAL A 68 -8.40 -3.77 -14.71
CA VAL A 68 -7.50 -2.61 -14.64
C VAL A 68 -7.31 -2.13 -13.21
N ILE A 69 -6.16 -1.54 -12.93
CA ILE A 69 -5.90 -0.84 -11.67
C ILE A 69 -6.10 0.66 -11.89
N TYR A 70 -7.05 1.24 -11.16
CA TYR A 70 -7.29 2.67 -11.14
C TYR A 70 -7.37 3.15 -9.69
N ASN A 71 -6.69 4.24 -9.35
CA ASN A 71 -6.58 4.73 -7.96
C ASN A 71 -6.26 3.65 -6.92
N LYS A 72 -5.41 2.68 -7.30
CA LYS A 72 -4.96 1.54 -6.46
C LYS A 72 -6.08 0.56 -6.07
N ILE A 73 -7.22 0.62 -6.76
CA ILE A 73 -8.35 -0.30 -6.69
C ILE A 73 -8.37 -1.10 -7.99
N VAL A 74 -8.77 -2.37 -7.92
CA VAL A 74 -8.89 -3.25 -9.08
C VAL A 74 -10.35 -3.23 -9.55
N TYR A 75 -10.53 -2.86 -10.82
CA TYR A 75 -11.82 -2.83 -11.49
C TYR A 75 -11.90 -3.90 -12.58
N GLU A 76 -13.10 -4.39 -12.85
CA GLU A 76 -13.41 -5.32 -13.94
C GLU A 76 -14.52 -4.75 -14.82
N SER A 77 -14.35 -4.80 -16.13
CA SER A 77 -15.32 -4.25 -17.06
C SER A 77 -16.53 -5.17 -17.23
N LEU A 78 -17.73 -4.59 -17.20
CA LEU A 78 -19.02 -5.29 -17.32
C LEU A 78 -19.55 -5.33 -18.76
N ILE A 79 -19.04 -4.46 -19.64
CA ILE A 79 -19.50 -4.29 -21.01
C ILE A 79 -18.34 -4.52 -22.00
N ASN A 80 -18.67 -4.91 -23.24
CA ASN A 80 -17.69 -4.96 -24.32
C ASN A 80 -17.45 -3.56 -24.89
N ASN A 81 -16.25 -3.32 -25.42
CA ASN A 81 -15.82 -2.04 -25.97
C ASN A 81 -15.99 -0.86 -24.99
N ASN A 82 -15.72 -1.10 -23.72
CA ASN A 82 -15.79 -0.08 -22.69
C ASN A 82 -14.69 0.97 -22.90
N THR A 83 -15.09 2.24 -22.93
CA THR A 83 -14.18 3.40 -23.01
C THR A 83 -14.34 4.34 -21.81
N ASP A 84 -15.26 4.02 -20.89
CA ASP A 84 -15.56 4.84 -19.73
C ASP A 84 -14.43 4.80 -18.71
N LEU A 85 -14.33 5.86 -17.90
CA LEU A 85 -13.45 5.89 -16.75
C LEU A 85 -13.88 4.85 -15.69
N PRO A 86 -12.93 4.20 -14.95
CA PRO A 86 -13.21 3.22 -13.89
C PRO A 86 -13.87 3.77 -12.62
N ILE A 87 -14.66 4.82 -12.76
CA ILE A 87 -15.52 5.41 -11.73
C ILE A 87 -17.00 5.16 -12.02
N VAL A 88 -17.32 4.79 -13.26
CA VAL A 88 -18.70 4.60 -13.74
C VAL A 88 -19.19 3.21 -13.35
N ALA A 89 -20.08 3.15 -12.36
CA ALA A 89 -20.58 1.90 -11.76
C ALA A 89 -21.37 0.99 -12.71
N THR A 90 -21.88 1.52 -13.83
CA THR A 90 -22.60 0.73 -14.84
C THR A 90 -21.65 -0.06 -15.75
N SER A 91 -20.44 0.45 -15.97
CA SER A 91 -19.47 -0.10 -16.91
C SER A 91 -18.35 -0.85 -16.22
N TRP A 92 -18.10 -0.54 -14.94
CA TRP A 92 -17.03 -1.10 -14.12
C TRP A 92 -17.53 -1.60 -12.76
N MET A 93 -17.04 -2.77 -12.35
CA MET A 93 -17.25 -3.33 -11.02
C MET A 93 -15.95 -3.30 -10.22
N VAL A 94 -16.01 -2.92 -8.94
CA VAL A 94 -14.88 -3.07 -8.02
C VAL A 94 -14.72 -4.55 -7.67
N VAL A 95 -13.59 -5.14 -8.07
CA VAL A 95 -13.25 -6.52 -7.73
C VAL A 95 -12.53 -6.58 -6.39
N GLN A 96 -11.58 -5.66 -6.19
CA GLN A 96 -10.75 -5.65 -5.00
C GLN A 96 -10.37 -4.21 -4.62
N PRO A 97 -10.57 -3.79 -3.35
CA PRO A 97 -10.30 -2.41 -2.91
C PRO A 97 -8.81 -2.09 -2.79
N ASN A 98 -7.93 -3.09 -2.89
CA ASN A 98 -6.49 -2.91 -2.83
C ASN A 98 -5.80 -3.87 -3.78
N PHE A 99 -4.96 -3.39 -4.69
CA PHE A 99 -4.25 -4.24 -5.62
C PHE A 99 -3.15 -5.10 -4.97
N ILE A 100 -2.65 -4.71 -3.79
CA ILE A 100 -1.60 -5.44 -3.06
C ILE A 100 -2.20 -6.64 -2.32
N GLY A 101 -1.59 -7.82 -2.50
CA GLY A 101 -2.03 -9.06 -1.87
C GLY A 101 -1.84 -9.10 -0.36
N ILE A 102 -2.56 -10.00 0.32
CA ILE A 102 -2.42 -10.20 1.77
C ILE A 102 -1.00 -10.57 2.17
N PHE A 103 -0.38 -11.54 1.49
CA PHE A 103 0.92 -12.04 1.95
C PHE A 103 1.99 -10.97 1.95
N GLU A 104 1.96 -10.08 0.96
CA GLU A 104 2.87 -8.92 0.94
C GLU A 104 2.52 -7.94 2.06
N ARG A 105 1.23 -7.64 2.27
CA ARG A 105 0.77 -6.71 3.31
C ARG A 105 1.04 -7.17 4.74
N LEU A 106 1.06 -8.48 4.99
CA LEU A 106 1.41 -9.04 6.29
C LEU A 106 2.87 -8.75 6.67
N ASN A 107 3.74 -8.57 5.68
CA ASN A 107 5.15 -8.24 5.91
C ASN A 107 5.38 -6.73 6.13
N TYR A 108 4.37 -5.89 5.91
CA TYR A 108 4.48 -4.45 6.14
C TYR A 108 4.42 -4.15 7.65
N ASN A 109 5.41 -3.43 8.14
CA ASN A 109 5.51 -2.99 9.53
C ASN A 109 6.17 -1.60 9.60
N GLY A 110 6.23 -1.01 10.80
CA GLY A 110 6.78 0.33 11.01
C GLY A 110 8.30 0.46 10.96
N ILE A 111 9.04 -0.59 10.56
CA ILE A 111 10.50 -0.49 10.38
C ILE A 111 10.77 0.36 9.12
N ILE A 112 11.82 1.18 9.16
CA ILE A 112 12.12 2.17 8.10
C ILE A 112 12.10 1.52 6.70
N LEU A 113 12.79 0.40 6.53
CA LEU A 113 12.96 -0.24 5.21
C LEU A 113 11.67 -0.83 4.65
N THR A 114 10.89 -1.50 5.49
CA THR A 114 9.63 -2.14 5.10
C THR A 114 8.55 -1.10 4.86
N LEU A 115 8.52 -0.04 5.68
CA LEU A 115 7.59 1.09 5.52
C LEU A 115 7.90 1.88 4.25
N THR A 116 9.18 2.16 3.95
CA THR A 116 9.53 2.86 2.72
C THR A 116 9.21 2.02 1.49
N TYR A 117 9.48 0.73 1.50
CA TYR A 117 9.04 -0.18 0.44
C TYR A 117 7.51 -0.17 0.28
N ALA A 118 6.76 -0.28 1.38
CA ALA A 118 5.30 -0.28 1.36
C ALA A 118 4.71 1.03 0.80
N LEU A 119 5.30 2.18 1.17
CA LEU A 119 4.91 3.50 0.66
C LEU A 119 5.17 3.60 -0.84
N ASN A 120 6.39 3.26 -1.29
CA ASN A 120 6.72 3.32 -2.71
C ASN A 120 5.81 2.41 -3.53
N LYS A 121 5.55 1.18 -3.04
CA LYS A 121 4.65 0.23 -3.70
C LYS A 121 3.23 0.78 -3.78
N LYS A 122 2.68 1.28 -2.66
CA LYS A 122 1.30 1.78 -2.60
C LYS A 122 1.09 2.96 -3.55
N PHE A 123 2.04 3.90 -3.59
CA PHE A 123 1.93 5.10 -4.42
C PHE A 123 2.45 4.90 -5.85
N GLY A 124 3.12 3.79 -6.14
CA GLY A 124 3.57 3.44 -7.49
C GLY A 124 4.87 4.14 -7.89
N THR A 125 5.71 4.47 -6.90
CA THR A 125 7.04 5.06 -7.09
C THR A 125 8.12 3.98 -6.97
N ILE A 126 9.37 4.34 -7.27
CA ILE A 126 10.47 3.38 -7.32
C ILE A 126 11.18 3.33 -5.97
N PHE A 127 11.17 2.14 -5.36
CA PHE A 127 12.01 1.83 -4.22
C PHE A 127 13.44 1.52 -4.67
N ARG A 128 14.44 2.14 -4.03
CA ARG A 128 15.87 1.95 -4.27
C ARG A 128 16.63 1.80 -2.96
N GLN A 129 17.75 1.08 -3.00
CA GLN A 129 18.71 1.01 -1.89
C GLN A 129 20.04 1.65 -2.30
N PRO A 130 20.62 2.56 -1.48
CA PRO A 130 20.18 2.98 -0.15
C PRO A 130 18.85 3.75 -0.13
N ASN A 131 18.15 3.71 1.00
CA ASN A 131 16.79 4.23 1.16
C ASN A 131 16.66 5.71 0.76
N SER A 132 17.71 6.51 0.93
CA SER A 132 17.77 7.93 0.55
C SER A 132 17.68 8.19 -0.95
N LEU A 133 17.83 7.16 -1.80
CA LEU A 133 17.66 7.25 -3.25
C LEU A 133 16.27 6.79 -3.72
N SER A 134 15.43 6.29 -2.81
CA SER A 134 14.03 5.98 -3.13
C SER A 134 13.26 7.28 -3.36
N ASP A 135 12.25 7.24 -4.23
CA ASP A 135 11.41 8.41 -4.48
C ASP A 135 10.65 8.82 -3.22
N ILE A 136 10.15 7.85 -2.45
CA ILE A 136 9.61 8.10 -1.10
C ILE A 136 10.59 7.52 -0.08
N TYR A 137 11.13 8.37 0.78
CA TYR A 137 12.12 7.98 1.79
C TYR A 137 11.81 8.58 3.16
N ILE A 138 12.42 8.01 4.19
CA ILE A 138 12.21 8.40 5.60
C ILE A 138 13.54 8.80 6.20
N GLU A 139 13.56 9.94 6.90
CA GLU A 139 14.70 10.40 7.68
C GLU A 139 14.30 10.70 9.12
N ASN A 140 15.25 10.53 10.03
CA ASN A 140 15.05 10.91 11.42
C ASN A 140 15.10 12.43 11.55
N THR A 141 14.16 13.01 12.31
CA THR A 141 14.20 14.44 12.60
C THR A 141 15.16 14.64 13.77
N PRO A 142 16.19 15.50 13.67
CA PRO A 142 17.12 15.70 14.77
C PRO A 142 16.36 16.22 16.01
N VAL A 143 16.60 15.58 17.15
CA VAL A 143 16.08 16.03 18.44
C VAL A 143 16.87 17.29 18.83
N PRO A 144 16.21 18.43 19.11
CA PRO A 144 16.88 19.63 19.56
C PRO A 144 17.53 19.33 20.90
N PRO A 145 18.63 20.03 21.22
CA PRO A 145 19.29 19.84 22.50
C PRO A 145 18.29 20.01 23.66
N PRO A 146 18.37 19.17 24.70
CA PRO A 146 17.51 19.30 25.86
C PRO A 146 17.71 20.67 26.51
N ILE A 147 16.62 21.26 26.98
CA ILE A 147 16.65 22.51 27.74
C ILE A 147 17.00 22.24 29.20
N PHE A 148 17.54 23.25 29.88
CA PHE A 148 17.75 23.22 31.31
C PHE A 148 16.44 23.01 32.09
N ARG A 149 16.41 22.02 32.99
CA ARG A 149 15.24 21.63 33.80
C ARG A 149 15.56 21.74 35.28
N PHE A 150 14.70 22.40 36.04
CA PHE A 150 14.80 22.49 37.51
C PHE A 150 13.49 22.01 38.16
N GLY A 151 13.58 21.52 39.40
CA GLY A 151 12.40 21.37 40.28
C GLY A 151 11.61 20.06 40.17
N THR A 152 12.18 18.96 39.66
CA THR A 152 11.54 17.63 39.72
C THR A 152 12.23 16.74 40.76
N VAL A 153 13.09 15.82 40.34
CA VAL A 153 13.89 14.96 41.24
C VAL A 153 15.36 15.20 40.89
N GLU A 154 16.27 15.21 41.87
CA GLU A 154 17.70 15.49 41.65
C GLU A 154 18.30 14.65 40.51
N LYS A 155 17.89 13.38 40.39
CA LYS A 155 18.38 12.45 39.34
C LYS A 155 18.02 12.86 37.90
N ILE A 156 16.99 13.67 37.70
CA ILE A 156 16.45 14.08 36.39
C ILE A 156 16.53 15.59 36.17
N SER A 157 17.05 16.32 37.15
CA SER A 157 17.23 17.77 37.09
C SER A 157 18.59 18.11 36.48
N SER A 158 18.65 19.26 35.85
CA SER A 158 19.87 19.82 35.29
C SER A 158 20.79 20.36 36.38
N ASN A 159 22.09 20.27 36.14
CA ASN A 159 23.13 20.72 37.06
C ASN A 159 23.74 22.03 36.54
N VAL A 160 23.93 22.99 37.45
CA VAL A 160 24.66 24.23 37.19
C VAL A 160 25.85 24.30 38.13
N SER A 161 27.02 24.58 37.56
CA SER A 161 28.23 24.94 38.28
C SER A 161 28.54 26.42 38.04
N THR A 162 29.60 26.93 38.66
CA THR A 162 30.05 28.32 38.50
C THR A 162 30.45 28.69 37.07
N ILE A 163 30.79 27.72 36.22
CA ILE A 163 31.28 27.95 34.85
C ILE A 163 30.64 27.05 33.80
N THR A 164 29.86 26.04 34.19
CA THR A 164 29.24 25.09 33.27
C THR A 164 27.81 24.77 33.67
N SER A 165 26.98 24.46 32.68
CA SER A 165 25.68 23.84 32.88
C SER A 165 25.64 22.52 32.11
N SER A 166 24.85 21.56 32.58
CA SER A 166 24.64 20.29 31.85
C SER A 166 23.83 20.48 30.56
N GLU A 167 22.95 21.48 30.51
CA GLU A 167 22.13 21.83 29.34
C GLU A 167 22.15 23.34 29.07
N TYR A 168 21.67 23.74 27.89
CA TYR A 168 21.57 25.15 27.52
C TYR A 168 20.54 25.90 28.39
N ILE A 169 20.97 27.03 28.96
CA ILE A 169 20.11 27.98 29.65
C ILE A 169 19.62 29.01 28.62
N VAL A 170 18.34 28.95 28.26
CA VAL A 170 17.76 29.76 27.19
C VAL A 170 16.74 30.76 27.76
N ASN A 171 16.81 32.03 27.33
CA ASN A 171 16.01 33.16 27.86
C ASN A 171 14.48 33.01 27.59
N SER A 172 14.09 32.27 26.55
CA SER A 172 12.71 31.87 26.31
C SER A 172 12.69 30.58 25.50
N TYR A 173 11.68 29.73 25.73
CA TYR A 173 11.46 28.53 24.95
C TYR A 173 10.00 28.46 24.51
N SER A 174 9.77 27.86 23.34
CA SER A 174 8.44 27.39 22.93
C SER A 174 8.54 25.89 22.67
N PHE A 175 7.62 25.12 23.26
CA PHE A 175 7.51 23.70 22.97
C PHE A 175 6.65 23.53 21.73
N ILE A 176 7.28 23.39 20.58
CA ILE A 176 6.57 23.00 19.36
C ILE A 176 6.46 21.48 19.37
N THR A 177 5.29 20.96 19.01
CA THR A 177 5.08 19.52 18.83
C THR A 177 6.06 19.00 17.79
N GLN A 178 7.02 18.18 18.22
CA GLN A 178 8.06 17.71 17.35
C GLN A 178 7.72 16.34 16.77
N SER A 179 7.91 16.18 15.47
CA SER A 179 7.85 14.89 14.79
C SER A 179 9.14 14.10 15.04
N ASN A 180 9.02 12.81 15.34
CA ASN A 180 10.15 11.89 15.46
C ASN A 180 10.87 11.74 14.12
N PHE A 181 10.12 11.58 13.02
CA PHE A 181 10.69 11.40 11.69
C PHE A 181 9.91 12.17 10.62
N ALA A 182 10.55 12.34 9.46
CA ALA A 182 9.98 12.96 8.29
C ALA A 182 9.89 11.94 7.14
N ILE A 183 8.75 11.93 6.45
CA ILE A 183 8.55 11.17 5.22
C ILE A 183 8.63 12.17 4.07
N TYR A 184 9.58 11.98 3.18
CA TYR A 184 9.74 12.79 1.98
C TYR A 184 9.01 12.14 0.82
N CYS A 185 8.22 12.94 0.09
CA CYS A 185 7.41 12.48 -1.03
C CYS A 185 7.54 13.47 -2.20
N PRO A 186 7.66 13.02 -3.46
CA PRO A 186 7.72 13.93 -4.60
C PRO A 186 6.42 14.71 -4.77
N VAL A 187 6.50 16.00 -5.10
CA VAL A 187 5.31 16.87 -5.30
C VAL A 187 4.35 16.30 -6.36
N SER A 188 4.89 15.70 -7.43
CA SER A 188 4.09 15.12 -8.50
C SER A 188 3.20 13.97 -8.02
N VAL A 189 3.74 13.09 -7.17
CA VAL A 189 3.03 11.95 -6.60
C VAL A 189 2.01 12.42 -5.58
N TYR A 190 2.39 13.38 -4.74
CA TYR A 190 1.51 13.93 -3.72
C TYR A 190 0.29 14.64 -4.34
N ASN A 191 0.50 15.49 -5.35
CA ASN A 191 -0.58 16.21 -6.03
C ASN A 191 -1.45 15.30 -6.92
N ALA A 192 -0.95 14.14 -7.33
CA ALA A 192 -1.72 13.16 -8.09
C ALA A 192 -2.72 12.36 -7.23
N LEU A 193 -2.68 12.47 -5.89
CA LEU A 193 -3.59 11.73 -4.99
C LEU A 193 -5.03 12.27 -5.02
N ASP A 194 -5.18 13.58 -5.10
CA ASP A 194 -6.44 14.30 -5.18
C ASP A 194 -6.25 15.49 -6.13
N VAL A 195 -7.08 15.57 -7.16
CA VAL A 195 -7.05 16.67 -8.15
C VAL A 195 -7.26 18.04 -7.47
N THR A 196 -8.04 18.06 -6.39
CA THR A 196 -8.29 19.26 -5.58
C THR A 196 -7.27 19.49 -4.46
N GLY A 197 -6.42 18.50 -4.16
CA GLY A 197 -5.35 18.58 -3.16
C GLY A 197 -5.80 18.60 -1.69
N VAL A 198 -7.10 18.72 -1.41
CA VAL A 198 -7.64 18.86 -0.04
C VAL A 198 -7.42 17.61 0.81
N ASN A 199 -7.43 16.42 0.19
CA ASN A 199 -7.36 15.15 0.91
C ASN A 199 -6.00 14.44 0.82
N ASN A 200 -4.99 15.03 0.17
CA ASN A 200 -3.68 14.39 -0.05
C ASN A 200 -3.05 13.91 1.27
N ASP A 201 -3.02 14.80 2.26
CA ASP A 201 -2.44 14.51 3.58
C ASP A 201 -3.23 13.40 4.29
N LYS A 202 -4.56 13.45 4.23
CA LYS A 202 -5.43 12.43 4.84
C LYS A 202 -5.24 11.06 4.20
N ILE A 203 -5.15 10.98 2.87
CA ILE A 203 -4.94 9.72 2.13
C ILE A 203 -3.59 9.11 2.53
N PHE A 204 -2.54 9.92 2.58
CA PHE A 204 -1.21 9.46 2.95
C PHE A 204 -1.15 8.99 4.41
N ARG A 205 -1.70 9.79 5.34
CA ARG A 205 -1.75 9.45 6.76
C ARG A 205 -2.57 8.20 7.05
N THR A 206 -3.73 8.05 6.41
CA THR A 206 -4.58 6.85 6.57
C THR A 206 -3.83 5.55 6.21
N PHE A 207 -2.82 5.62 5.33
CA PHE A 207 -1.96 4.48 5.05
C PHE A 207 -0.84 4.33 6.10
N CYS A 208 -0.13 5.40 6.42
CA CYS A 208 0.95 5.40 7.40
C CYS A 208 0.50 4.98 8.81
N ASP A 209 -0.64 5.48 9.28
CA ASP A 209 -1.17 5.24 10.63
C ASP A 209 -1.54 3.77 10.89
N LYS A 210 -1.65 2.95 9.84
CA LYS A 210 -1.86 1.50 9.97
C LYS A 210 -0.62 0.74 10.42
N TYR A 211 0.56 1.31 10.21
CA TYR A 211 1.85 0.65 10.43
C TYR A 211 2.70 1.33 11.51
N ILE A 212 2.47 2.62 11.74
CA ILE A 212 3.19 3.39 12.75
C ILE A 212 2.57 3.12 14.12
N PRO A 213 3.36 2.69 15.13
CA PRO A 213 2.89 2.54 16.49
C PRO A 213 2.32 3.85 17.05
N ALA A 214 1.25 3.73 17.84
CA ALA A 214 0.65 4.89 18.51
C ALA A 214 1.68 5.65 19.37
N GLY A 215 1.65 6.98 19.31
CA GLY A 215 2.54 7.86 20.07
C GLY A 215 3.80 8.31 19.33
N ILE A 216 4.11 7.74 18.16
CA ILE A 216 5.19 8.24 17.30
C ILE A 216 4.62 9.27 16.32
N LEU A 217 5.18 10.48 16.34
CA LEU A 217 4.74 11.59 15.49
C LEU A 217 5.59 11.65 14.22
N TYR A 218 4.97 11.93 13.08
CA TYR A 218 5.66 12.11 11.80
C TYR A 218 5.10 13.29 11.02
N LYS A 219 5.96 13.87 10.19
CA LYS A 219 5.60 14.91 9.22
C LYS A 219 5.81 14.41 7.80
N ILE A 220 4.96 14.87 6.87
CA ILE A 220 5.11 14.62 5.44
C ILE A 220 5.70 15.89 4.83
N ILE A 221 6.83 15.76 4.15
CA ILE A 221 7.51 16.84 3.44
C ILE A 221 7.44 16.52 1.95
N THR A 222 6.98 17.48 1.16
CA THR A 222 7.02 17.38 -0.30
C THR A 222 8.27 18.04 -0.86
N TYR A 223 8.83 17.48 -1.93
CA TYR A 223 10.01 18.01 -2.63
C TYR A 223 9.92 17.88 -4.15
#